data_AF-A0A9P5QHU4-F1
#
_entry.id   AF-A0A9P5QHU4-F1
#
_cell.length_a   1.000
_cell.length_b   1.000
_cell.length_c   1.000
_cell.angle_alpha   90.00
_cell.angle_beta   90.00
_cell.angle_gamma   90.00
#
_symmetry.space_group_name_H-M   'P 1'
#
loop_
_entity.id
_entity.type
_entity.pdbx_description
1 polymer ?
#
loop_
_entity_poly.entity_id
_entity_poly.type
_entity_poly.pdbx_seq_one_letter_code
_entity_poly.pdbx_strand_id
1 'polypeptide(L)'
;MGKFQRSKVAARSGGGSGAAPTYTVSDLLTQANQAVDRFEFELAHQFVMRALSMEPKNLVALEAAGSIEVELELFSEAREHFLECVKIQPNSGYSKFMYLGQLSEQLESISYFQQGVKLMMEERAAMPIDLTQGSDYLALSGKISSALCSMTDIYLTDCCFEPNAESQCESYLAQAMQIEPVTPEVYQTLASVRLSQQRVDEAKTALAQGLALWLGSDPTDEEGPTPDYETRLALVKLLLETGMFDEAFTVLNGLVEENDQVPDTLYLFGWANYIAAEEVDPSSPGAEEEKREQLENAREALNACVKLWHATESTDEPMLQHTQELLETIVQIIGPEVEQVEPEGGEIEYEDDEDEEMN
;
A
#
# COMPACT_ATOMS: atom_id res chain seq x y z
N MET A 1 26.75 62.12 -46.40
CA MET A 1 25.34 61.74 -46.14
C MET A 1 25.40 60.39 -45.42
N GLY A 2 24.89 60.14 -44.23
CA GLY A 2 24.12 60.91 -43.26
C GLY A 2 24.56 60.52 -41.83
N LYS A 3 24.19 61.35 -40.86
CA LYS A 3 24.68 61.37 -39.48
C LYS A 3 23.98 60.28 -38.65
N PHE A 4 24.74 59.44 -37.94
CA PHE A 4 24.20 58.64 -36.82
C PHE A 4 24.28 59.47 -35.55
N GLN A 5 23.13 59.96 -35.11
CA GLN A 5 22.94 60.75 -33.90
C GLN A 5 22.69 59.80 -32.72
N ARG A 6 23.51 59.90 -31.68
CA ARG A 6 23.30 59.23 -30.39
C ARG A 6 22.03 59.76 -29.73
N SER A 7 21.02 58.91 -29.57
CA SER A 7 19.87 59.14 -28.69
C SER A 7 20.09 58.40 -27.37
N LYS A 8 20.37 59.19 -26.32
CA LYS A 8 20.37 58.75 -24.91
C LYS A 8 18.95 58.30 -24.56
N VAL A 9 18.75 57.00 -24.31
CA VAL A 9 17.52 56.52 -23.67
C VAL A 9 17.61 56.90 -22.19
N ALA A 10 16.73 57.80 -21.77
CA ALA A 10 16.58 58.18 -20.38
C ALA A 10 16.05 57.00 -19.58
N ALA A 11 16.76 56.63 -18.52
CA ALA A 11 16.26 55.74 -17.49
C ALA A 11 15.01 56.36 -16.86
N ARG A 12 13.84 55.81 -17.17
CA ARG A 12 12.65 55.99 -16.33
C ARG A 12 12.77 55.00 -15.19
N SER A 13 13.22 55.49 -14.05
CA SER A 13 13.01 54.85 -12.75
C SER A 13 11.51 54.87 -12.45
N GLY A 14 10.79 53.85 -12.95
CA GLY A 14 9.45 53.52 -12.50
C GLY A 14 9.53 52.85 -11.14
N GLY A 15 9.76 53.66 -10.10
CA GLY A 15 9.57 53.23 -8.71
C GLY A 15 8.08 53.04 -8.45
N GLY A 16 7.53 51.92 -8.92
CA GLY A 16 6.28 51.38 -8.43
C GLY A 16 6.62 50.47 -7.26
N SER A 17 6.64 51.02 -6.04
CA SER A 17 6.50 50.21 -4.83
C SER A 17 5.08 49.67 -4.81
N GLY A 18 4.83 48.62 -5.59
CA GLY A 18 3.64 47.79 -5.40
C GLY A 18 3.76 47.20 -4.01
N ALA A 19 2.89 47.62 -3.08
CA ALA A 19 2.77 46.94 -1.79
C ALA A 19 2.58 45.45 -2.09
N ALA A 20 3.39 44.58 -1.48
CA ALA A 20 3.22 43.14 -1.61
C ALA A 20 1.74 42.82 -1.30
N PRO A 21 1.09 41.97 -2.11
CA PRO A 21 -0.30 41.60 -1.87
C PRO A 21 -0.44 41.16 -0.40
N THR A 22 -1.30 41.84 0.35
CA THR A 22 -1.65 41.46 1.71
C THR A 22 -2.57 40.25 1.64
N TYR A 23 -2.01 39.06 1.76
CA TYR A 23 -2.76 37.81 1.91
C TYR A 23 -3.28 37.68 3.34
N THR A 24 -4.51 37.20 3.50
CA THR A 24 -5.04 36.74 4.78
C THR A 24 -4.62 35.29 5.06
N VAL A 25 -4.78 34.83 6.30
CA VAL A 25 -4.58 33.42 6.65
C VAL A 25 -5.46 32.50 5.79
N SER A 26 -6.71 32.89 5.55
CA SER A 26 -7.63 32.14 4.68
C SER A 26 -7.13 32.04 3.23
N ASP A 27 -6.55 33.12 2.68
CA ASP A 27 -6.01 33.11 1.32
C ASP A 27 -4.78 32.21 1.20
N LEU A 28 -3.97 32.14 2.26
CA LEU A 28 -2.80 31.28 2.33
C LEU A 28 -3.19 29.81 2.45
N LEU A 29 -4.17 29.48 3.29
CA LEU A 29 -4.68 28.11 3.41
C LEU A 29 -5.34 27.63 2.12
N THR A 30 -6.06 28.51 1.42
CA THR A 30 -6.60 28.20 0.09
C THR A 30 -5.49 27.87 -0.90
N GLN A 31 -4.40 28.65 -0.91
CA GLN A 31 -3.25 28.39 -1.77
C GLN A 31 -2.50 27.11 -1.36
N ALA A 32 -2.40 26.82 -0.07
CA ALA A 32 -1.81 25.59 0.43
C ALA A 32 -2.60 24.37 -0.08
N ASN A 33 -3.93 24.37 0.07
CA ASN A 33 -4.78 23.28 -0.43
C ASN A 33 -4.65 23.11 -1.95
N GLN A 34 -4.65 24.20 -2.71
CA GLN A 34 -4.44 24.13 -4.16
C GLN A 34 -3.05 23.58 -4.55
N ALA A 35 -2.03 23.81 -3.73
CA ALA A 35 -0.70 23.24 -3.94
C ALA A 35 -0.70 21.74 -3.59
N VAL A 36 -1.38 21.33 -2.53
CA VAL A 36 -1.62 19.91 -2.20
C VAL A 36 -2.34 19.19 -3.35
N ASP A 37 -3.41 19.78 -3.91
CA ASP A 37 -4.13 19.21 -5.06
C ASP A 37 -3.24 19.02 -6.31
N ARG A 38 -2.11 19.72 -6.38
CA ARG A 38 -1.11 19.60 -7.45
C ARG A 38 0.12 18.80 -7.05
N PHE A 39 0.12 18.17 -5.87
CA PHE A 39 1.26 17.46 -5.28
C PHE A 39 2.51 18.35 -5.10
N GLU A 40 2.32 19.67 -4.94
CA GLU A 40 3.38 20.65 -4.68
C GLU A 40 3.56 20.84 -3.16
N PHE A 41 3.92 19.78 -2.44
CA PHE A 41 3.92 19.75 -0.97
C PHE A 41 4.87 20.77 -0.34
N GLU A 42 6.06 21.01 -0.92
CA GLU A 42 7.00 22.01 -0.40
C GLU A 42 6.45 23.44 -0.55
N LEU A 43 5.67 23.69 -1.60
CA LEU A 43 5.00 24.98 -1.79
C LEU A 43 3.81 25.12 -0.84
N ALA A 44 3.02 24.06 -0.67
CA ALA A 44 1.94 24.02 0.31
C ALA A 44 2.47 24.31 1.73
N HIS A 45 3.61 23.70 2.07
CA HIS A 45 4.31 23.91 3.34
C HIS A 45 4.72 25.38 3.53
N GLN A 46 5.25 26.05 2.48
CA GLN A 46 5.57 27.48 2.57
C GLN A 46 4.33 28.34 2.86
N PHE A 47 3.19 28.03 2.21
CA PHE A 47 1.95 28.77 2.44
C PHE A 47 1.41 28.57 3.86
N VAL A 48 1.38 27.33 4.35
CA VAL A 48 0.86 27.04 5.70
C VAL A 48 1.77 27.58 6.80
N MET A 49 3.10 27.50 6.64
CA MET A 49 4.04 28.11 7.58
C MET A 49 3.93 29.64 7.60
N ARG A 50 3.65 30.26 6.44
CA ARG A 50 3.32 31.68 6.38
C ARG A 50 2.03 31.99 7.15
N ALA A 51 1.00 31.16 7.01
CA ALA A 51 -0.26 31.30 7.74
C ALA A 51 -0.06 31.20 9.26
N LEU A 52 0.71 30.21 9.73
CA LEU A 52 1.07 30.04 11.14
C LEU A 52 1.93 31.19 11.68
N SER A 53 2.79 31.80 10.86
CA SER A 53 3.54 33.00 11.27
C SER A 53 2.64 34.20 11.57
N MET A 54 1.45 34.25 10.96
CA MET A 54 0.45 35.29 11.17
C MET A 54 -0.49 34.95 12.33
N GLU A 55 -0.92 33.70 12.43
CA GLU A 55 -1.78 33.19 13.49
C GLU A 55 -1.26 31.85 14.03
N PRO A 56 -0.34 31.85 15.02
CA PRO A 56 0.35 30.64 15.48
C PRO A 56 -0.55 29.59 16.16
N LYS A 57 -1.79 29.94 16.47
CA LYS A 57 -2.78 29.06 17.13
C LYS A 57 -4.01 28.81 16.25
N ASN A 58 -3.91 29.10 14.95
CA ASN A 58 -4.99 28.81 14.03
C ASN A 58 -5.07 27.29 13.82
N LEU A 59 -6.14 26.67 14.31
CA LEU A 59 -6.29 25.22 14.31
C LEU A 59 -6.26 24.62 12.90
N VAL A 60 -6.92 25.27 11.93
CA VAL A 60 -6.95 24.80 10.54
C VAL A 60 -5.54 24.84 9.93
N ALA A 61 -4.77 25.89 10.23
CA ALA A 61 -3.39 25.99 9.77
C ALA A 61 -2.46 24.96 10.44
N LEU A 62 -2.66 24.68 11.73
CA LEU A 62 -1.87 23.66 12.44
C LEU A 62 -2.17 22.25 11.92
N GLU A 63 -3.44 21.91 11.68
CA GLU A 63 -3.83 20.61 11.12
C GLU A 63 -3.31 20.45 9.68
N ALA A 64 -3.41 21.50 8.85
CA ALA A 64 -2.87 21.48 7.50
C ALA A 64 -1.33 21.37 7.49
N ALA A 65 -0.63 22.05 8.42
CA ALA A 65 0.82 21.94 8.54
C ALA A 65 1.21 20.51 8.89
N GLY A 66 0.58 19.94 9.93
CA GLY A 66 0.85 18.57 10.35
C GLY A 66 0.63 17.54 9.23
N SER A 67 -0.47 17.66 8.46
CA SER A 67 -0.71 16.73 7.35
C SER A 67 0.30 16.91 6.20
N ILE A 68 0.62 18.14 5.83
CA ILE A 68 1.63 18.40 4.77
C ILE A 68 3.02 17.94 5.20
N GLU A 69 3.37 18.10 6.46
CA GLU A 69 4.65 17.66 7.02
C GLU A 69 4.77 16.13 7.03
N VAL A 70 3.66 15.39 7.22
CA VAL A 70 3.65 13.92 7.03
C VAL A 70 4.01 13.55 5.59
N GLU A 71 3.41 14.19 4.59
CA GLU A 71 3.72 13.97 3.16
C GLU A 71 5.18 14.32 2.80
N LEU A 72 5.79 15.25 3.55
CA LEU A 72 7.19 15.65 3.40
C LEU A 72 8.15 14.84 4.29
N GLU A 73 7.67 13.81 4.98
CA GLU A 73 8.42 12.99 5.93
C GLU A 73 9.05 13.78 7.09
N LEU A 74 8.51 14.97 7.39
CA LEU A 74 8.88 15.84 8.50
C LEU A 74 8.12 15.41 9.78
N PHE A 75 8.31 14.15 10.17
CA PHE A 75 7.50 13.50 11.21
C PHE A 75 7.58 14.17 12.58
N SER A 76 8.73 14.76 12.93
CA SER A 76 8.92 15.43 14.21
C SER A 76 8.10 16.72 14.30
N GLU A 77 8.18 17.53 13.25
CA GLU A 77 7.43 18.78 13.09
C GLU A 77 5.92 18.52 13.05
N ALA A 78 5.51 17.51 12.25
CA ALA A 78 4.11 17.10 12.16
C ALA A 78 3.54 16.75 13.54
N ARG A 79 4.29 15.95 14.30
CA ARG A 79 3.91 15.56 15.66
C ARG A 79 3.77 16.78 16.58
N GLU A 80 4.67 17.75 16.51
CA GLU A 80 4.58 18.99 17.30
C GLU A 80 3.30 19.79 16.98
N HIS A 81 2.96 19.95 15.70
CA HIS A 81 1.75 20.66 15.28
C HIS A 81 0.48 19.94 15.73
N PHE A 82 0.38 18.62 15.55
CA PHE A 82 -0.78 17.87 16.04
C PHE A 82 -0.92 17.89 17.57
N LEU A 83 0.19 17.86 18.31
CA LEU A 83 0.16 18.03 19.76
C LEU A 83 -0.36 19.42 20.17
N GLU A 84 -0.02 20.47 19.43
CA GLU A 84 -0.59 21.80 19.67
C GLU A 84 -2.11 21.82 19.37
N CYS A 85 -2.57 21.14 18.31
CA CYS A 85 -4.01 20.95 18.07
C CYS A 85 -4.70 20.24 19.24
N VAL A 86 -4.09 19.21 19.82
CA VAL A 86 -4.62 18.52 21.01
C VAL A 86 -4.69 19.46 22.22
N LYS A 87 -3.70 20.33 22.44
CA LYS A 87 -3.75 21.31 23.54
C LYS A 87 -4.88 22.32 23.37
N ILE A 88 -5.19 22.72 22.13
CA ILE A 88 -6.24 23.69 21.83
C ILE A 88 -7.63 23.01 21.89
N GLN A 89 -7.77 21.83 21.32
CA GLN A 89 -9.02 21.05 21.28
C GLN A 89 -8.79 19.59 21.72
N PRO A 90 -8.75 19.32 23.04
CA PRO A 90 -8.43 17.99 23.55
C PRO A 90 -9.55 16.95 23.37
N ASN A 91 -10.79 17.38 23.12
CA ASN A 91 -11.97 16.50 23.11
C ASN A 91 -12.84 16.66 21.84
N SER A 92 -12.28 17.16 20.73
CA SER A 92 -13.01 17.37 19.47
C SER A 92 -12.05 17.23 18.30
N GLY A 93 -12.48 16.71 17.15
CA GLY A 93 -11.65 16.47 15.97
C GLY A 93 -10.79 15.20 16.10
N TYR A 94 -11.23 14.11 15.46
CA TYR A 94 -10.55 12.81 15.59
C TYR A 94 -9.24 12.73 14.78
N SER A 95 -9.13 13.47 13.66
CA SER A 95 -8.04 13.30 12.68
C SER A 95 -6.65 13.47 13.29
N LYS A 96 -6.42 14.50 14.12
CA LYS A 96 -5.12 14.67 14.80
C LYS A 96 -4.72 13.49 15.69
N PHE A 97 -5.69 12.77 16.26
CA PHE A 97 -5.41 11.59 17.08
C PHE A 97 -5.05 10.38 16.22
N MET A 98 -5.61 10.28 15.01
CA MET A 98 -5.20 9.25 14.04
C MET A 98 -3.74 9.48 13.60
N TYR A 99 -3.40 10.71 13.22
CA TYR A 99 -2.02 11.06 12.86
C TYR A 99 -1.05 10.85 14.02
N LEU A 100 -1.39 11.29 15.24
CA LEU A 100 -0.55 11.04 16.41
C LEU A 100 -0.39 9.55 16.71
N GLY A 101 -1.42 8.73 16.46
CA GLY A 101 -1.32 7.27 16.55
C GLY A 101 -0.25 6.71 15.61
N GLN A 102 -0.30 7.10 14.33
CA GLN A 102 0.68 6.68 13.32
C GLN A 102 2.10 7.23 13.59
N LEU A 103 2.22 8.41 14.19
CA LEU A 103 3.49 9.07 14.53
C LEU A 103 4.05 8.69 15.91
N SER A 104 3.41 7.74 16.60
CA SER A 104 3.83 7.27 17.92
C SER A 104 4.05 5.76 17.93
N GLU A 105 4.70 5.25 18.95
CA GLU A 105 5.03 3.84 19.07
C GLU A 105 4.30 3.18 20.26
N GLN A 106 4.13 1.86 20.19
CA GLN A 106 3.67 1.02 21.30
C GLN A 106 2.38 1.57 21.95
N LEU A 107 2.33 1.62 23.28
CA LEU A 107 1.15 2.05 24.05
C LEU A 107 0.81 3.54 23.88
N GLU A 108 1.76 4.38 23.49
CA GLU A 108 1.46 5.79 23.17
C GLU A 108 0.57 5.85 21.91
N SER A 109 0.92 5.10 20.87
CA SER A 109 0.11 4.94 19.67
C SER A 109 -1.30 4.46 19.99
N ILE A 110 -1.42 3.39 20.78
CA ILE A 110 -2.72 2.86 21.25
C ILE A 110 -3.55 3.96 21.92
N SER A 111 -2.95 4.77 22.80
CA SER A 111 -3.68 5.81 23.54
C SER A 111 -4.29 6.87 22.61
N TYR A 112 -3.57 7.25 21.55
CA TYR A 112 -4.05 8.20 20.55
C TYR A 112 -5.14 7.59 19.68
N PHE A 113 -4.94 6.37 19.15
CA PHE A 113 -5.97 5.68 18.38
C PHE A 113 -7.26 5.48 19.18
N GLN A 114 -7.17 5.06 20.45
CA GLN A 114 -8.34 4.92 21.32
C GLN A 114 -9.14 6.23 21.44
N GLN A 115 -8.44 7.35 21.64
CA GLN A 115 -9.08 8.65 21.76
C GLN A 115 -9.75 9.09 20.45
N GLY A 116 -9.10 8.85 19.31
CA GLY A 116 -9.68 9.20 18.02
C GLY A 116 -10.84 8.26 17.62
N VAL A 117 -10.74 6.95 17.87
CA VAL A 117 -11.84 5.98 17.66
C VAL A 117 -13.06 6.37 18.50
N LYS A 118 -12.86 6.75 19.76
CA LYS A 118 -13.96 7.25 20.61
C LYS A 118 -14.68 8.43 19.95
N LEU A 119 -13.94 9.44 19.47
CA LEU A 119 -14.53 10.61 18.81
C LEU A 119 -15.23 10.23 17.49
N MET A 120 -14.64 9.33 16.69
CA MET A 120 -15.26 8.84 15.46
C MET A 120 -16.56 8.07 15.73
N MET A 121 -16.61 7.25 16.79
CA MET A 121 -17.84 6.55 17.19
C MET A 121 -18.94 7.51 17.65
N GLU A 122 -18.58 8.56 18.40
CA GLU A 122 -19.52 9.62 18.80
C GLU A 122 -20.07 10.38 17.58
N GLU A 123 -19.20 10.74 16.64
CA GLU A 123 -19.56 11.40 15.39
C GLU A 123 -20.48 10.53 14.52
N ARG A 124 -20.08 9.28 14.29
CA ARG A 124 -20.89 8.30 13.54
C ARG A 124 -22.27 8.08 14.14
N ALA A 125 -22.38 8.01 15.47
CA ALA A 125 -23.65 7.83 16.16
C ALA A 125 -24.59 9.05 16.04
N ALA A 126 -24.03 10.25 15.79
CA ALA A 126 -24.80 11.47 15.58
C ALA A 126 -25.22 11.67 14.11
N MET A 127 -24.64 10.91 13.17
CA MET A 127 -24.95 10.97 11.75
C MET A 127 -26.16 10.10 11.38
N PRO A 128 -26.95 10.47 10.35
CA PRO A 128 -27.90 9.56 9.75
C PRO A 128 -27.18 8.33 9.18
N ILE A 129 -27.78 7.15 9.36
CA ILE A 129 -27.28 5.94 8.71
C ILE A 129 -27.53 6.07 7.21
N ASP A 130 -26.45 6.12 6.45
CA ASP A 130 -26.44 6.13 5.00
C ASP A 130 -25.54 4.99 4.53
N LEU A 131 -26.12 4.04 3.80
CA LEU A 131 -25.41 2.87 3.27
C LEU A 131 -25.16 3.01 1.77
N THR A 132 -25.30 4.22 1.21
CA THR A 132 -24.87 4.49 -0.16
C THR A 132 -23.35 4.50 -0.23
N GLN A 133 -22.82 3.87 -1.29
CA GLN A 133 -21.40 3.85 -1.59
C GLN A 133 -20.86 5.29 -1.66
N GLY A 134 -19.70 5.53 -1.05
CA GLY A 134 -19.09 6.86 -0.96
C GLY A 134 -19.71 7.81 0.08
N SER A 135 -20.72 7.38 0.85
CA SER A 135 -21.27 8.24 1.91
C SER A 135 -20.29 8.48 3.06
N ASP A 136 -20.37 9.64 3.69
CA ASP A 136 -19.56 9.99 4.87
C ASP A 136 -19.73 8.97 6.01
N TYR A 137 -20.92 8.37 6.14
CA TYR A 137 -21.21 7.35 7.15
C TYR A 137 -20.38 6.08 6.90
N LEU A 138 -20.31 5.60 5.65
CA LEU A 138 -19.48 4.45 5.31
C LEU A 138 -17.99 4.77 5.37
N ALA A 139 -17.57 5.95 4.90
CA ALA A 139 -16.17 6.39 4.98
C ALA A 139 -15.69 6.44 6.45
N LEU A 140 -16.50 7.00 7.35
CA LEU A 140 -16.18 7.02 8.78
C LEU A 140 -16.23 5.62 9.40
N SER A 141 -17.13 4.76 8.97
CA SER A 141 -17.18 3.35 9.39
C SER A 141 -15.89 2.62 9.03
N GLY A 142 -15.40 2.77 7.79
CA GLY A 142 -14.12 2.20 7.34
C GLY A 142 -12.94 2.69 8.18
N LYS A 143 -12.86 4.01 8.45
CA LYS A 143 -11.80 4.58 9.31
C LYS A 143 -11.82 4.02 10.72
N ILE A 144 -12.99 3.80 11.31
CA ILE A 144 -13.12 3.17 12.64
C ILE A 144 -12.59 1.73 12.59
N SER A 145 -13.02 0.95 11.60
CA SER A 145 -12.57 -0.43 11.43
C SER A 145 -11.06 -0.52 11.25
N SER A 146 -10.48 0.29 10.36
CA SER A 146 -9.04 0.30 10.11
C SER A 146 -8.24 0.73 11.35
N ALA A 147 -8.69 1.73 12.10
CA ALA A 147 -8.04 2.10 13.36
C ALA A 147 -8.11 0.99 14.43
N LEU A 148 -9.18 0.20 14.48
CA LEU A 148 -9.29 -0.97 15.37
C LEU A 148 -8.37 -2.11 14.91
N CYS A 149 -8.24 -2.33 13.61
CA CYS A 149 -7.26 -3.26 13.03
C CYS A 149 -5.83 -2.82 13.35
N SER A 150 -5.50 -1.56 13.15
CA SER A 150 -4.19 -0.98 13.46
C SER A 150 -3.81 -1.17 14.93
N MET A 151 -4.73 -0.90 15.87
CA MET A 151 -4.50 -1.18 17.29
C MET A 151 -4.30 -2.67 17.58
N THR A 152 -4.98 -3.56 16.85
CA THR A 152 -4.80 -5.01 16.97
C THR A 152 -3.40 -5.41 16.49
N ASP A 153 -2.96 -4.90 15.34
CA ASP A 153 -1.64 -5.19 14.79
C ASP A 153 -0.52 -4.69 15.71
N ILE A 154 -0.66 -3.51 16.32
CA ILE A 154 0.28 -3.01 17.34
C ILE A 154 0.40 -4.00 18.52
N TYR A 155 -0.68 -4.65 18.93
CA TYR A 155 -0.62 -5.70 19.98
C TYR A 155 -0.10 -7.05 19.47
N LEU A 156 -0.14 -7.32 18.17
CA LEU A 156 0.48 -8.48 17.55
C LEU A 156 1.99 -8.30 17.33
N THR A 157 2.47 -7.05 17.24
CA THR A 157 3.87 -6.72 16.99
C THR A 157 4.52 -6.02 18.19
N ASP A 158 4.37 -4.70 18.31
CA ASP A 158 5.15 -3.84 19.22
C ASP A 158 4.81 -4.06 20.70
N CYS A 159 3.53 -4.36 20.98
CA CYS A 159 3.00 -4.58 22.32
C CYS A 159 2.73 -6.07 22.61
N CYS A 160 3.30 -7.01 21.82
CA CYS A 160 3.01 -8.45 21.97
C CYS A 160 3.43 -9.06 23.32
N PHE A 161 4.33 -8.41 24.05
CA PHE A 161 4.75 -8.84 25.40
C PHE A 161 3.87 -8.29 26.52
N GLU A 162 2.90 -7.42 26.22
CA GLU A 162 1.97 -6.92 27.24
C GLU A 162 1.07 -8.05 27.74
N PRO A 163 0.83 -8.17 29.06
CA PRO A 163 0.10 -9.30 29.64
C PRO A 163 -1.37 -9.34 29.22
N ASN A 164 -1.90 -8.24 28.66
CA ASN A 164 -3.25 -8.13 28.16
C ASN A 164 -3.34 -8.11 26.63
N ALA A 165 -2.23 -8.30 25.89
CA ALA A 165 -2.18 -8.16 24.44
C ALA A 165 -3.27 -8.98 23.72
N GLU A 166 -3.33 -10.28 23.98
CA GLU A 166 -4.35 -11.17 23.40
C GLU A 166 -5.79 -10.69 23.70
N SER A 167 -6.07 -10.30 24.94
CA SER A 167 -7.40 -9.82 25.32
C SER A 167 -7.77 -8.49 24.66
N GLN A 168 -6.78 -7.64 24.36
CA GLN A 168 -6.99 -6.39 23.63
C GLN A 168 -7.27 -6.67 22.16
N CYS A 169 -6.51 -7.56 21.53
CA CYS A 169 -6.76 -8.00 20.15
C CYS A 169 -8.20 -8.51 19.97
N GLU A 170 -8.66 -9.41 20.84
CA GLU A 170 -10.04 -9.91 20.80
C GLU A 170 -11.07 -8.79 21.02
N SER A 171 -10.79 -7.84 21.92
CA SER A 171 -11.69 -6.71 22.20
C SER A 171 -11.81 -5.75 21.01
N TYR A 172 -10.72 -5.46 20.32
CA TYR A 172 -10.75 -4.57 19.15
C TYR A 172 -11.37 -5.25 17.94
N LEU A 173 -11.05 -6.52 17.68
CA LEU A 173 -11.70 -7.30 16.63
C LEU A 173 -13.21 -7.44 16.86
N ALA A 174 -13.63 -7.70 18.10
CA ALA A 174 -15.05 -7.76 18.43
C ALA A 174 -15.78 -6.43 18.19
N GLN A 175 -15.10 -5.31 18.39
CA GLN A 175 -15.64 -3.99 18.05
C GLN A 175 -15.67 -3.77 16.53
N ALA A 176 -14.60 -4.10 15.81
CA ALA A 176 -14.52 -3.93 14.36
C ALA A 176 -15.57 -4.76 13.62
N MET A 177 -15.82 -5.99 14.08
CA MET A 177 -16.88 -6.88 13.58
C MET A 177 -18.31 -6.34 13.81
N GLN A 178 -18.51 -5.34 14.67
CA GLN A 178 -19.80 -4.67 14.86
C GLN A 178 -19.96 -3.43 13.97
N ILE A 179 -18.90 -3.03 13.27
CA ILE A 179 -18.93 -1.90 12.34
C ILE A 179 -19.35 -2.42 10.97
N GLU A 180 -20.61 -2.13 10.59
CA GLU A 180 -21.11 -2.48 9.26
C GLU A 180 -20.78 -1.39 8.21
N PRO A 181 -20.37 -1.79 6.99
CA PRO A 181 -20.03 -3.16 6.56
C PRO A 181 -18.68 -3.62 7.11
N VAL A 182 -18.55 -4.91 7.39
CA VAL A 182 -17.26 -5.53 7.73
C VAL A 182 -16.36 -5.54 6.50
N THR A 183 -15.15 -4.99 6.61
CA THR A 183 -14.20 -4.86 5.50
C THR A 183 -13.27 -6.09 5.39
N PRO A 184 -12.65 -6.33 4.22
CA PRO A 184 -11.66 -7.39 4.05
C PRO A 184 -10.51 -7.32 5.07
N GLU A 185 -10.05 -6.10 5.38
CA GLU A 185 -9.01 -5.82 6.38
C GLU A 185 -9.36 -6.44 7.75
N VAL A 186 -10.61 -6.33 8.23
CA VAL A 186 -10.98 -6.90 9.53
C VAL A 186 -10.88 -8.42 9.53
N TYR A 187 -11.25 -9.08 8.43
CA TYR A 187 -11.11 -10.53 8.30
C TYR A 187 -9.64 -10.96 8.19
N GLN A 188 -8.81 -10.16 7.52
CA GLN A 188 -7.37 -10.39 7.44
C GLN A 188 -6.70 -10.26 8.81
N THR A 189 -6.99 -9.19 9.57
CA THR A 189 -6.50 -9.03 10.95
C THR A 189 -7.04 -10.12 11.88
N LEU A 190 -8.30 -10.55 11.72
CA LEU A 190 -8.85 -11.69 12.45
C LEU A 190 -8.05 -12.96 12.17
N ALA A 191 -7.68 -13.22 10.92
CA ALA A 191 -6.85 -14.37 10.58
C ALA A 191 -5.47 -14.30 11.25
N SER A 192 -4.81 -13.13 11.25
CA SER A 192 -3.54 -12.90 11.95
C SER A 192 -3.64 -13.21 13.45
N VAL A 193 -4.71 -12.77 14.12
CA VAL A 193 -4.95 -13.09 15.54
C VAL A 193 -5.17 -14.59 15.74
N ARG A 194 -5.95 -15.25 14.86
CA ARG A 194 -6.17 -16.69 14.95
C ARG A 194 -4.89 -17.50 14.73
N LEU A 195 -4.01 -17.08 13.83
CA LEU A 195 -2.69 -17.68 13.64
C LEU A 195 -1.80 -17.52 14.89
N SER A 196 -1.74 -16.33 15.48
CA SER A 196 -1.02 -16.08 16.75
C SER A 196 -1.52 -16.98 17.89
N GLN A 197 -2.82 -17.30 17.91
CA GLN A 197 -3.45 -18.22 18.86
C GLN A 197 -3.33 -19.71 18.48
N GLN A 198 -2.62 -20.05 17.40
CA GLN A 198 -2.52 -21.41 16.86
C GLN A 198 -3.86 -22.04 16.45
N ARG A 199 -4.82 -21.21 16.01
CA ARG A 199 -6.18 -21.60 15.56
C ARG A 199 -6.29 -21.53 14.04
N VAL A 200 -5.50 -22.35 13.34
CA VAL A 200 -5.33 -22.31 11.88
C VAL A 200 -6.65 -22.47 11.11
N ASP A 201 -7.54 -23.37 11.51
CA ASP A 201 -8.83 -23.58 10.82
C ASP A 201 -9.75 -22.35 10.88
N GLU A 202 -9.68 -21.60 11.98
CA GLU A 202 -10.43 -20.36 12.13
C GLU A 202 -9.80 -19.22 11.35
N ALA A 203 -8.47 -19.19 11.23
CA ALA A 203 -7.78 -18.27 10.33
C ALA A 203 -8.21 -18.50 8.87
N LYS A 204 -8.23 -19.75 8.40
CA LYS A 204 -8.74 -20.11 7.06
C LYS A 204 -10.16 -19.64 6.83
N THR A 205 -11.02 -19.84 7.83
CA THR A 205 -12.43 -19.40 7.75
C THR A 205 -12.50 -17.88 7.59
N ALA A 206 -11.73 -17.13 8.37
CA ALA A 206 -11.68 -15.66 8.28
C ALA A 206 -11.14 -15.21 6.92
N LEU A 207 -10.04 -15.78 6.43
CA LEU A 207 -9.45 -15.46 5.12
C LEU A 207 -10.45 -15.70 3.99
N ALA A 208 -11.16 -16.85 4.00
CA ALA A 208 -12.19 -17.15 3.01
C ALA A 208 -13.34 -16.14 3.04
N GLN A 209 -13.75 -15.69 4.22
CA GLN A 209 -14.77 -14.65 4.38
C GLN A 209 -14.30 -13.30 3.83
N GLY A 210 -13.06 -12.90 4.13
CA GLY A 210 -12.47 -11.67 3.61
C GLY A 210 -12.34 -11.67 2.09
N LEU A 211 -11.84 -12.76 1.51
CA LEU A 211 -11.75 -12.95 0.06
C LEU A 211 -13.11 -12.84 -0.63
N ALA A 212 -14.15 -13.46 -0.06
CA ALA A 212 -15.50 -13.45 -0.65
C ALA A 212 -16.11 -12.04 -0.79
N LEU A 213 -15.57 -11.02 -0.11
CA LEU A 213 -16.04 -9.64 -0.21
C LEU A 213 -15.58 -8.93 -1.48
N TRP A 214 -14.46 -9.34 -2.07
CA TRP A 214 -13.82 -8.59 -3.15
C TRP A 214 -13.28 -9.44 -4.29
N LEU A 215 -13.05 -10.74 -4.09
CA LEU A 215 -12.54 -11.62 -5.13
C LEU A 215 -13.48 -11.65 -6.35
N GLY A 216 -12.95 -11.34 -7.52
CA GLY A 216 -13.71 -11.20 -8.77
C GLY A 216 -14.30 -9.81 -9.02
N SER A 217 -14.06 -8.84 -8.13
CA SER A 217 -14.33 -7.42 -8.37
C SER A 217 -13.26 -6.81 -9.30
N ASP A 218 -13.58 -5.69 -9.93
CA ASP A 218 -12.61 -4.95 -10.76
C ASP A 218 -11.55 -4.29 -9.84
N PRO A 219 -10.26 -4.64 -9.95
CA PRO A 219 -9.21 -4.03 -9.13
C PRO A 219 -8.94 -2.56 -9.50
N THR A 220 -9.43 -2.09 -10.65
CA THR A 220 -9.26 -0.69 -11.09
C THR A 220 -10.37 0.24 -10.61
N ASP A 221 -11.42 -0.31 -9.99
CA ASP A 221 -12.47 0.49 -9.35
C ASP A 221 -11.96 1.05 -8.02
N GLU A 222 -11.54 2.32 -8.01
CA GLU A 222 -11.05 3.02 -6.82
C GLU A 222 -12.09 3.08 -5.68
N GLU A 223 -13.38 2.99 -6.00
CA GLU A 223 -14.46 2.94 -5.00
C GLU A 223 -14.90 1.50 -4.68
N GLY A 224 -14.24 0.52 -5.29
CA GLY A 224 -14.54 -0.91 -5.18
C GLY A 224 -14.10 -1.52 -3.85
N PRO A 225 -14.51 -2.77 -3.56
CA PRO A 225 -14.15 -3.47 -2.34
C PRO A 225 -12.73 -4.06 -2.36
N THR A 226 -12.02 -3.96 -3.49
CA THR A 226 -10.70 -4.53 -3.69
C THR A 226 -9.67 -3.82 -2.80
N PRO A 227 -8.96 -4.55 -1.91
CA PRO A 227 -7.90 -3.95 -1.11
C PRO A 227 -6.75 -3.46 -1.98
N ASP A 228 -5.98 -2.49 -1.47
CA ASP A 228 -4.79 -2.00 -2.15
C ASP A 228 -3.73 -3.12 -2.38
N TYR A 229 -2.74 -2.79 -3.21
CA TYR A 229 -1.70 -3.74 -3.63
C TYR A 229 -0.95 -4.34 -2.43
N GLU A 230 -0.52 -3.51 -1.47
CA GLU A 230 0.27 -3.93 -0.32
C GLU A 230 -0.54 -4.83 0.62
N THR A 231 -1.82 -4.50 0.83
CA THR A 231 -2.75 -5.30 1.62
C THR A 231 -2.98 -6.68 1.01
N ARG A 232 -3.15 -6.75 -0.32
CA ARG A 232 -3.25 -8.02 -1.06
C ARG A 232 -1.94 -8.82 -1.01
N LEU A 233 -0.79 -8.15 -1.07
CA LEU A 233 0.52 -8.81 -0.94
C LEU A 233 0.71 -9.41 0.47
N ALA A 234 0.28 -8.71 1.52
CA ALA A 234 0.25 -9.22 2.88
C ALA A 234 -0.73 -10.40 3.04
N LEU A 235 -1.89 -10.36 2.36
CA LEU A 235 -2.86 -11.45 2.35
C LEU A 235 -2.26 -12.73 1.77
N VAL A 236 -1.49 -12.65 0.68
CA VAL A 236 -0.82 -13.81 0.08
C VAL A 236 0.05 -14.54 1.11
N LYS A 237 0.80 -13.81 1.95
CA LYS A 237 1.64 -14.42 3.01
C LYS A 237 0.79 -15.26 3.98
N LEU A 238 -0.38 -14.75 4.39
CA LEU A 238 -1.31 -15.48 5.25
C LEU A 238 -1.95 -16.69 4.57
N LEU A 239 -2.29 -16.58 3.28
CA LEU A 239 -2.82 -17.68 2.48
C LEU A 239 -1.79 -18.80 2.33
N LEU A 240 -0.53 -18.47 2.06
CA LEU A 240 0.57 -19.44 2.00
C LEU A 240 0.83 -20.09 3.37
N GLU A 241 0.89 -19.31 4.46
CA GLU A 241 1.10 -19.83 5.82
C GLU A 241 -0.03 -20.79 6.25
N THR A 242 -1.25 -20.56 5.80
CA THR A 242 -2.39 -21.43 6.07
C THR A 242 -2.53 -22.59 5.06
N GLY A 243 -1.77 -22.59 3.95
CA GLY A 243 -1.90 -23.59 2.90
C GLY A 243 -3.17 -23.45 2.05
N MET A 244 -3.67 -22.22 1.89
CA MET A 244 -4.74 -21.84 0.95
C MET A 244 -4.12 -21.47 -0.40
N PHE A 245 -3.50 -22.46 -1.07
CA PHE A 245 -2.64 -22.23 -2.23
C PHE A 245 -3.40 -21.75 -3.48
N ASP A 246 -4.57 -22.31 -3.77
CA ASP A 246 -5.38 -21.90 -4.92
C ASP A 246 -5.79 -20.43 -4.83
N GLU A 247 -6.21 -20.00 -3.63
CA GLU A 247 -6.53 -18.61 -3.35
C GLU A 247 -5.28 -17.72 -3.42
N ALA A 248 -4.14 -18.18 -2.87
CA ALA A 248 -2.88 -17.45 -2.95
C ALA A 248 -2.47 -17.19 -4.41
N PHE A 249 -2.53 -18.20 -5.28
CA PHE A 249 -2.27 -18.06 -6.71
C PHE A 249 -3.24 -17.11 -7.40
N THR A 250 -4.52 -17.16 -7.05
CA THR A 250 -5.52 -16.26 -7.63
C THR A 250 -5.17 -14.80 -7.32
N VAL A 251 -4.82 -14.49 -6.07
CA VAL A 251 -4.42 -13.13 -5.67
C VAL A 251 -3.09 -12.74 -6.30
N LEU A 252 -2.10 -13.64 -6.30
CA LEU A 252 -0.78 -13.42 -6.87
C LEU A 252 -0.80 -13.13 -8.37
N ASN A 253 -1.60 -13.87 -9.15
CA ASN A 253 -1.77 -13.61 -10.58
C ASN A 253 -2.28 -12.18 -10.82
N GLY A 254 -3.29 -11.74 -10.06
CA GLY A 254 -3.79 -10.37 -10.15
C GLY A 254 -2.74 -9.32 -9.78
N LEU A 255 -1.90 -9.58 -8.77
CA LEU A 255 -0.80 -8.69 -8.38
C LEU A 255 0.29 -8.60 -9.45
N VAL A 256 0.66 -9.72 -10.07
CA VAL A 256 1.64 -9.75 -11.17
C VAL A 256 1.10 -9.03 -12.41
N GLU A 257 -0.18 -9.24 -12.76
CA GLU A 257 -0.83 -8.53 -13.86
C GLU A 257 -0.90 -7.01 -13.63
N GLU A 258 -1.12 -6.59 -12.38
CA GLU A 258 -1.20 -5.18 -12.01
C GLU A 258 0.18 -4.50 -11.96
N ASN A 259 1.18 -5.16 -11.38
CA ASN A 259 2.55 -4.65 -11.29
C ASN A 259 3.56 -5.79 -11.07
N ASP A 260 4.32 -6.13 -12.11
CA ASP A 260 5.41 -7.11 -12.07
C ASP A 260 6.78 -6.51 -11.69
N GLN A 261 6.83 -5.20 -11.38
CA GLN A 261 8.03 -4.48 -10.98
C GLN A 261 8.18 -4.39 -9.45
N VAL A 262 7.64 -5.37 -8.72
CA VAL A 262 7.80 -5.50 -7.26
C VAL A 262 8.55 -6.81 -6.92
N PRO A 263 9.78 -6.73 -6.33
CA PRO A 263 10.56 -7.92 -5.98
C PRO A 263 9.81 -8.92 -5.10
N ASP A 264 9.11 -8.44 -4.07
CA ASP A 264 8.32 -9.25 -3.14
C ASP A 264 7.23 -10.07 -3.84
N THR A 265 6.56 -9.49 -4.84
CA THR A 265 5.51 -10.17 -5.60
C THR A 265 6.09 -11.33 -6.40
N LEU A 266 7.22 -11.11 -7.09
CA LEU A 266 7.91 -12.16 -7.84
C LEU A 266 8.48 -13.24 -6.92
N TYR A 267 9.00 -12.85 -5.75
CA TYR A 267 9.45 -13.78 -4.73
C TYR A 267 8.31 -14.67 -4.22
N LEU A 268 7.18 -14.08 -3.83
CA LEU A 268 6.02 -14.83 -3.35
C LEU A 268 5.41 -15.70 -4.45
N PHE A 269 5.38 -15.24 -5.69
CA PHE A 269 4.97 -16.04 -6.84
C PHE A 269 5.87 -17.26 -7.02
N GLY A 270 7.19 -17.04 -7.01
CA GLY A 270 8.17 -18.12 -7.12
C GLY A 270 8.10 -19.11 -5.97
N TRP A 271 7.96 -18.61 -4.74
CA TRP A 271 7.84 -19.44 -3.55
C TRP A 271 6.53 -20.24 -3.52
N ALA A 272 5.41 -19.66 -3.96
CA ALA A 272 4.14 -20.37 -4.08
C ALA A 272 4.23 -21.52 -5.09
N ASN A 273 4.85 -21.32 -6.26
CA ASN A 273 5.11 -22.38 -7.24
C ASN A 273 6.04 -23.46 -6.67
N TYR A 274 7.08 -23.07 -5.92
CA TYR A 274 7.97 -24.03 -5.26
C TYR A 274 7.20 -24.92 -4.26
N ILE A 275 6.35 -24.34 -3.40
CA ILE A 275 5.52 -25.09 -2.46
C ILE A 275 4.53 -26.00 -3.20
N ALA A 276 3.88 -25.49 -4.26
CA ALA A 276 2.97 -26.28 -5.08
C ALA A 276 3.67 -27.52 -5.66
N ALA A 277 4.92 -27.39 -6.11
CA ALA A 277 5.73 -28.51 -6.59
C ALA A 277 6.06 -29.55 -5.50
N GLU A 278 6.14 -29.15 -4.23
CA GLU A 278 6.33 -30.06 -3.09
C GLU A 278 5.05 -30.82 -2.72
N GLU A 279 3.89 -30.21 -2.93
CA GLU A 279 2.57 -30.77 -2.60
C GLU A 279 1.97 -31.69 -3.70
N VAL A 280 2.59 -31.77 -4.89
CA VAL A 280 2.15 -32.67 -5.97
C VAL A 280 2.17 -34.14 -5.47
N ASP A 281 1.01 -34.80 -5.49
CA ASP A 281 0.90 -36.23 -5.15
C ASP A 281 1.68 -37.07 -6.18
N PRO A 282 2.76 -37.79 -5.78
CA PRO A 282 3.54 -38.62 -6.70
C PRO A 282 2.73 -39.74 -7.37
N SER A 283 1.53 -40.04 -6.87
CA SER A 283 0.62 -41.05 -7.40
C SER A 283 -0.30 -40.49 -8.49
N SER A 284 -0.36 -39.16 -8.67
CA SER A 284 -1.24 -38.54 -9.65
C SER A 284 -0.74 -38.79 -11.08
N PRO A 285 -1.66 -38.98 -12.06
CA PRO A 285 -1.26 -39.04 -13.46
C PRO A 285 -0.65 -37.70 -13.90
N GLY A 286 0.61 -37.72 -14.35
CA GLY A 286 1.32 -36.50 -14.77
C GLY A 286 2.11 -35.80 -13.66
N ALA A 287 2.20 -36.37 -12.45
CA ALA A 287 2.88 -35.76 -11.30
C ALA A 287 4.30 -35.24 -11.61
N GLU A 288 5.12 -35.99 -12.35
CA GLU A 288 6.48 -35.57 -12.69
C GLU A 288 6.50 -34.34 -13.63
N GLU A 289 5.55 -34.25 -14.55
CA GLU A 289 5.42 -33.15 -15.50
C GLU A 289 4.88 -31.90 -14.79
N GLU A 290 3.82 -32.05 -14.01
CA GLU A 290 3.23 -30.99 -13.18
C GLU A 290 4.26 -30.41 -12.19
N LYS A 291 4.97 -31.29 -11.46
CA LYS A 291 6.03 -30.87 -10.54
C LYS A 291 7.13 -30.10 -11.27
N ARG A 292 7.51 -30.55 -12.47
CA ARG A 292 8.55 -29.88 -13.26
C ARG A 292 8.09 -28.51 -13.75
N GLU A 293 6.86 -28.39 -14.23
CA GLU A 293 6.26 -27.11 -14.66
C GLU A 293 6.24 -26.10 -13.52
N GLN A 294 5.78 -26.50 -12.33
CA GLN A 294 5.77 -25.66 -11.14
C GLN A 294 7.21 -25.20 -10.76
N LEU A 295 8.20 -26.09 -10.82
CA LEU A 295 9.59 -25.72 -10.55
C LEU A 295 10.19 -24.79 -11.63
N GLU A 296 9.76 -24.93 -12.88
CA GLU A 296 10.16 -24.04 -13.98
C GLU A 296 9.58 -22.63 -13.78
N ASN A 297 8.29 -22.53 -13.44
CA ASN A 297 7.62 -21.26 -13.09
C ASN A 297 8.26 -20.61 -11.85
N ALA A 298 8.57 -21.41 -10.82
CA ALA A 298 9.28 -20.95 -9.63
C ALA A 298 10.64 -20.35 -10.00
N ARG A 299 11.44 -21.06 -10.82
CA ARG A 299 12.76 -20.59 -11.25
C ARG A 299 12.67 -19.29 -12.03
N GLU A 300 11.72 -19.17 -12.96
CA GLU A 300 11.55 -17.95 -13.77
C GLU A 300 11.24 -16.74 -12.88
N ALA A 301 10.26 -16.86 -11.99
CA ALA A 301 9.85 -15.80 -11.08
C ALA A 301 10.97 -15.41 -10.10
N LEU A 302 11.69 -16.39 -9.53
CA LEU A 302 12.80 -16.13 -8.60
C LEU A 302 14.00 -15.49 -9.31
N ASN A 303 14.32 -15.89 -10.55
CA ASN A 303 15.34 -15.23 -11.36
C ASN A 303 14.95 -13.77 -11.67
N ALA A 304 13.68 -13.52 -11.99
CA ALA A 304 13.16 -12.17 -12.19
C ALA A 304 13.23 -11.34 -10.90
N CYS A 305 12.89 -11.94 -9.75
CA CYS A 305 13.02 -11.33 -8.43
C CYS A 305 14.46 -10.87 -8.16
N VAL A 306 15.48 -11.73 -8.36
CA VAL A 306 16.90 -11.36 -8.15
C VAL A 306 17.32 -10.19 -9.05
N LYS A 307 16.95 -10.23 -10.33
CA LYS A 307 17.26 -9.13 -11.27
C LYS A 307 16.65 -7.82 -10.81
N LEU A 308 15.39 -7.85 -10.40
CA LEU A 308 14.65 -6.67 -9.99
C LEU A 308 15.09 -6.14 -8.63
N TRP A 309 15.42 -7.01 -7.68
CA TRP A 309 15.99 -6.64 -6.38
C TRP A 309 17.25 -5.78 -6.57
N HIS A 310 18.15 -6.17 -7.48
CA HIS A 310 19.33 -5.39 -7.80
C HIS A 310 19.02 -4.09 -8.54
N ALA A 311 18.04 -4.11 -9.46
CA ALA A 311 17.65 -2.93 -10.23
C ALA A 311 16.94 -1.85 -9.38
N THR A 312 16.22 -2.27 -8.34
CA THR A 312 15.47 -1.41 -7.42
C THR A 312 16.27 -0.98 -6.18
N GLU A 313 17.52 -1.45 -6.06
CA GLU A 313 18.37 -1.22 -4.87
C GLU A 313 17.67 -1.60 -3.56
N SER A 314 16.89 -2.69 -3.58
CA SER A 314 16.21 -3.21 -2.40
C SER A 314 17.20 -3.57 -1.29
N THR A 315 16.73 -3.53 -0.04
CA THR A 315 17.54 -3.79 1.17
C THR A 315 17.12 -5.05 1.92
N ASP A 316 16.12 -5.78 1.42
CA ASP A 316 15.67 -7.04 2.01
C ASP A 316 16.65 -8.18 1.65
N GLU A 317 17.77 -8.23 2.37
CA GLU A 317 18.79 -9.28 2.23
C GLU A 317 18.27 -10.68 2.61
N PRO A 318 17.46 -10.87 3.68
CA PRO A 318 16.87 -12.17 3.99
C PRO A 318 16.04 -12.75 2.84
N MET A 319 15.21 -11.93 2.18
CA MET A 319 14.44 -12.37 1.00
C MET A 319 15.36 -12.78 -0.15
N LEU A 320 16.41 -11.99 -0.43
CA LEU A 320 17.37 -12.30 -1.49
C LEU A 320 18.09 -13.63 -1.20
N GLN A 321 18.53 -13.84 0.04
CA GLN A 321 19.20 -15.07 0.44
C GLN A 321 18.29 -16.28 0.23
N HIS A 322 17.05 -16.22 0.70
CA HIS A 322 16.11 -17.33 0.52
C HIS A 322 15.78 -17.58 -0.96
N THR A 323 15.64 -16.51 -1.76
CA THR A 323 15.47 -16.60 -3.22
C THR A 323 16.61 -17.39 -3.87
N GLN A 324 17.86 -17.12 -3.46
CA GLN A 324 19.04 -17.83 -3.96
C GLN A 324 19.07 -19.30 -3.51
N GLU A 325 18.73 -19.59 -2.26
CA GLU A 325 18.64 -20.96 -1.73
C GLU A 325 17.58 -21.80 -2.47
N LEU A 326 16.42 -21.21 -2.78
CA LEU A 326 15.39 -21.84 -3.59
C LEU A 326 15.88 -22.11 -5.02
N LEU A 327 16.53 -21.13 -5.66
CA LEU A 327 17.10 -21.30 -7.00
C LEU A 327 18.14 -22.43 -7.05
N GLU A 328 19.04 -22.49 -6.08
CA GLU A 328 20.02 -23.58 -5.96
C GLU A 328 19.34 -24.94 -5.82
N THR A 329 18.29 -25.02 -5.00
CA THR A 329 17.51 -26.24 -4.80
C THR A 329 16.79 -26.66 -6.08
N ILE A 330 16.14 -25.73 -6.78
CA ILE A 330 15.45 -25.99 -8.04
C ILE A 330 16.43 -26.51 -9.11
N VAL A 331 17.62 -25.89 -9.23
CA VAL A 331 18.66 -26.34 -10.16
C VAL A 331 19.14 -27.76 -9.86
N GLN A 332 19.20 -28.16 -8.59
CA GLN A 332 19.54 -29.55 -8.24
C GLN A 332 18.46 -30.55 -8.66
N ILE A 333 17.19 -30.13 -8.73
CA ILE A 333 16.05 -31.01 -9.06
C ILE A 333 15.84 -31.10 -10.58
N ILE A 334 15.72 -29.96 -11.28
CA ILE A 334 15.35 -29.91 -12.70
C ILE A 334 16.52 -29.57 -13.64
N GLY A 335 17.72 -29.36 -13.07
CA GLY A 335 18.91 -28.96 -13.82
C GLY A 335 19.00 -27.44 -14.05
N PRO A 336 20.12 -26.98 -14.65
CA PRO A 336 20.29 -25.57 -14.97
C PRO A 336 19.26 -25.11 -16.00
N GLU A 337 19.05 -23.80 -16.05
CA GLU A 337 18.26 -23.18 -17.10
C GLU A 337 18.92 -23.48 -18.46
N VAL A 338 18.15 -24.10 -19.35
CA VAL A 338 18.59 -24.33 -20.73
C VAL A 338 18.08 -23.15 -21.53
N GLU A 339 18.97 -22.26 -21.95
CA GLU A 339 18.62 -21.24 -22.94
C GLU A 339 18.03 -21.97 -24.15
N GLN A 340 16.75 -21.73 -24.43
CA GLN A 340 16.16 -22.17 -25.68
C GLN A 340 16.87 -21.38 -26.78
N VAL A 341 17.81 -22.02 -27.46
CA VAL A 341 18.38 -21.49 -28.69
C VAL A 341 17.18 -21.38 -29.65
N GLU A 342 16.70 -20.16 -29.89
CA GLU A 342 15.75 -19.92 -30.97
C GLU A 342 16.30 -20.62 -32.21
N PRO A 343 15.54 -21.51 -32.87
CA PRO A 343 16.02 -22.11 -34.10
C PRO A 343 16.32 -20.97 -35.07
N GLU A 344 17.61 -20.73 -35.34
CA GLU A 344 18.05 -19.84 -36.41
C GLU A 344 17.20 -20.18 -37.62
N GLY A 345 16.39 -19.22 -38.06
CA GLY A 345 15.41 -19.40 -39.12
C GLY A 345 16.06 -20.06 -40.32
N GLY A 346 15.88 -21.38 -40.44
CA GLY A 346 16.27 -22.11 -41.62
C GLY A 346 15.41 -21.57 -42.75
N GLU A 347 16.02 -20.81 -43.64
CA GLU A 347 15.43 -20.43 -44.92
C GLU A 347 14.89 -21.71 -45.57
N ILE A 348 13.56 -21.82 -45.61
CA ILE A 348 12.89 -22.77 -46.47
C ILE A 348 13.10 -22.22 -47.88
N GLU A 349 14.14 -22.69 -48.57
CA GLU A 349 14.26 -22.54 -50.02
C GLU A 349 13.05 -23.24 -50.63
N TYR A 350 12.07 -22.45 -51.09
CA TYR A 350 11.07 -22.92 -52.02
C TYR A 350 11.78 -23.15 -53.35
N GLU A 351 12.06 -24.40 -53.70
CA GLU A 351 12.36 -24.77 -55.08
C GLU A 351 11.11 -24.46 -55.91
N ASP A 352 11.17 -23.37 -56.68
CA ASP A 352 10.22 -23.05 -57.74
C ASP A 352 10.29 -24.17 -58.79
N ASP A 353 9.29 -25.04 -58.79
CA ASP A 353 9.00 -25.96 -59.89
C ASP A 353 8.63 -25.11 -61.13
N GLU A 354 9.61 -24.85 -62.00
CA GLU A 354 9.37 -24.25 -63.32
C GLU A 354 8.58 -25.22 -64.22
N ASP A 355 7.44 -24.71 -64.71
CA ASP A 355 6.56 -25.29 -65.70
C ASP A 355 7.30 -25.78 -66.96
N GLU A 356 7.30 -27.10 -67.22
CA GLU A 356 7.58 -27.63 -68.56
C GLU A 356 6.33 -27.56 -69.44
N GLU A 357 6.35 -26.61 -70.38
CA GLU A 357 5.47 -26.51 -71.55
C GLU A 357 5.43 -27.84 -72.34
N MET A 358 4.27 -28.49 -72.35
CA MET A 358 3.97 -29.58 -73.29
C MET A 358 3.62 -29.00 -74.67
N ASN A 359 4.52 -29.20 -75.63
CA ASN A 359 4.25 -29.11 -77.07
C ASN A 359 3.35 -30.25 -77.58
#